data_AF-A0A3B9RA49-F1
#
_entry.id   AF-A0A3B9RA49-F1
#
_cell.length_a   1.000
_cell.length_b   1.000
_cell.length_c   1.000
_cell.angle_alpha   90.00
_cell.angle_beta   90.00
_cell.angle_gamma   90.00
#
_symmetry.space_group_name_H-M   'P 1'
#
loop_
_entity.id
_entity.type
_entity.pdbx_description
1 polymer ?
#
loop_
_entity_poly.entity_id
_entity_poly.type
_entity_poly.pdbx_seq_one_letter_code
_entity_poly.pdbx_strand_id
1 'polypeptide(L)'
;MKKELIRGFTLIELIMVTIILGILAAVSIPRYMSTVEKAEKTSEDAVISAIISGLEIYATEKLIDSGRRYWPSNPFDALAKKPSGYDTNNNGNADSDNEWTFNTSTKRITHMRQDGSKYYWPYDAGNNAESSGSNNNCWSGDFTNHEELMAALEDGFVEATRSANSESQCLDGETFFWCQQPGSSTDNYDYCGNNGYCPVNDVNGAACCYCGGCLVTVCPEQNGESQGIGSNSNSVGSGIGSRTAF
;
A
#
# COMPACT_ATOMS: atom_id res chain seq x y z
N MET A 1 9.32 -23.42 78.01
CA MET A 1 9.63 -23.73 76.60
C MET A 1 8.32 -24.04 75.89
N LYS A 2 7.94 -23.23 74.89
CA LYS A 2 6.77 -23.54 74.04
C LYS A 2 7.18 -24.66 73.08
N LYS A 3 6.41 -25.74 73.02
CA LYS A 3 6.58 -26.82 72.04
C LYS A 3 5.90 -26.38 70.75
N GLU A 4 6.69 -26.11 69.72
CA GLU A 4 6.20 -25.96 68.35
C GLU A 4 5.82 -27.35 67.82
N LEU A 5 4.53 -27.57 67.57
CA LEU A 5 4.04 -28.79 66.92
C LEU A 5 4.30 -28.66 65.42
N ILE A 6 5.33 -29.36 64.92
CA ILE A 6 5.57 -29.51 63.48
C ILE A 6 4.41 -30.34 62.92
N ARG A 7 3.44 -29.68 62.28
CA ARG A 7 2.37 -30.34 61.53
C ARG A 7 2.95 -30.84 60.20
N GLY A 8 3.04 -32.16 60.04
CA GLY A 8 3.46 -32.76 58.78
C GLY A 8 2.43 -32.54 57.67
N PHE A 9 2.90 -32.22 56.46
CA PHE A 9 2.07 -32.10 55.26
C PHE A 9 1.52 -33.48 54.86
N THR A 10 0.25 -33.56 54.45
CA THR A 10 -0.32 -34.85 54.03
C THR A 10 0.03 -35.16 52.58
N LEU A 11 0.25 -36.44 52.24
CA LEU A 11 0.56 -36.85 50.86
C LEU A 11 -0.59 -36.50 49.90
N ILE A 12 -1.83 -36.60 50.37
CA ILE A 12 -3.02 -36.26 49.58
C ILE A 12 -3.12 -34.76 49.23
N GLU A 13 -2.64 -33.90 50.12
CA GLU A 13 -2.62 -32.45 49.92
C GLU A 13 -1.60 -32.06 48.84
N LEU A 14 -0.50 -32.78 48.75
CA LEU A 14 0.49 -32.55 47.68
C LEU A 14 -0.02 -33.05 46.32
N ILE A 15 -0.68 -34.22 46.25
CA ILE A 15 -1.18 -34.72 44.97
C ILE A 15 -2.30 -33.85 44.40
N MET A 16 -3.24 -33.38 45.23
CA MET A 16 -4.36 -32.55 44.73
C MET A 16 -3.84 -31.23 44.15
N VAL A 17 -2.83 -30.63 44.78
CA VAL A 17 -2.20 -29.39 44.30
C VAL A 17 -1.52 -29.63 42.95
N THR A 18 -0.77 -30.73 42.79
CA THR A 18 -0.12 -31.04 41.51
C THR A 18 -1.11 -31.31 40.38
N ILE A 19 -2.27 -31.93 40.68
CA ILE A 19 -3.34 -32.14 39.69
C ILE A 19 -3.92 -30.80 39.23
N ILE A 20 -4.23 -29.91 40.18
CA ILE A 20 -4.78 -28.58 39.86
C ILE A 20 -3.77 -27.77 39.03
N LEU A 21 -2.50 -27.74 39.44
CA LEU A 21 -1.44 -27.07 38.69
C LEU A 21 -1.24 -27.68 37.29
N GLY A 22 -1.37 -29.00 37.15
CA GLY A 22 -1.29 -29.68 35.85
C GLY A 22 -2.37 -29.25 34.88
N ILE A 23 -3.63 -29.17 35.33
CA ILE A 23 -4.76 -28.72 34.49
C ILE A 23 -4.60 -27.25 34.11
N LEU A 24 -4.22 -26.39 35.08
CA LEU A 24 -3.99 -24.97 34.82
C LEU A 24 -2.86 -24.74 33.82
N ALA A 25 -1.75 -25.47 33.93
CA ALA A 25 -0.62 -25.37 33.01
C ALA A 25 -1.01 -25.79 31.58
N ALA A 26 -1.75 -26.89 31.43
CA ALA A 26 -2.16 -27.41 30.12
C ALA A 26 -2.98 -26.40 29.31
N VAL A 27 -3.86 -25.63 29.94
CA VAL A 27 -4.69 -24.62 29.27
C VAL A 27 -3.97 -23.28 29.13
N SER A 28 -3.11 -22.91 30.09
CA SER A 28 -2.48 -21.59 30.13
C SER A 28 -1.32 -21.44 29.15
N ILE A 29 -0.51 -22.49 28.95
CA ILE A 29 0.69 -22.42 28.09
C ILE A 29 0.35 -22.05 26.64
N PRO A 30 -0.60 -22.71 25.94
CA PRO A 30 -0.88 -22.38 24.54
C PRO A 30 -1.43 -20.97 24.35
N ARG A 31 -2.25 -20.49 25.30
CA ARG A 31 -2.81 -19.13 25.29
C ARG A 31 -1.75 -18.07 25.54
N TYR A 32 -0.80 -18.37 26.42
CA TYR A 32 0.32 -17.48 26.68
C TYR A 32 1.18 -17.30 25.43
N MET A 33 1.54 -18.39 24.76
CA MET A 33 2.34 -18.35 23.52
C MET A 33 1.67 -17.50 22.42
N SER A 34 0.40 -17.71 22.13
CA SER A 34 -0.31 -16.92 21.11
C SER A 34 -0.46 -15.44 21.48
N THR A 35 -0.52 -15.13 22.77
CA THR A 35 -0.54 -13.75 23.26
C THR A 35 0.81 -13.07 23.03
N VAL A 36 1.92 -13.77 23.30
CA VAL A 36 3.27 -13.28 23.04
C VAL A 36 3.48 -13.03 21.55
N GLU A 37 3.15 -13.99 20.68
CA GLU A 37 3.27 -13.84 19.22
C GLU A 37 2.48 -12.63 18.70
N LYS A 38 1.26 -12.42 19.21
CA LYS A 38 0.44 -11.26 18.84
C LYS A 38 1.05 -9.96 19.34
N ALA A 39 1.63 -9.95 20.53
CA ALA A 39 2.31 -8.78 21.09
C ALA A 39 3.56 -8.42 20.27
N GLU A 40 4.38 -9.41 19.90
CA GLU A 40 5.54 -9.22 19.03
C GLU A 40 5.13 -8.66 17.66
N LYS A 41 4.14 -9.27 17.02
CA LYS A 41 3.56 -8.78 15.75
C LYS A 41 3.10 -7.32 15.85
N THR A 42 2.42 -6.96 16.93
CA THR A 42 1.93 -5.59 17.15
C THR A 42 3.09 -4.62 17.38
N SER A 43 4.14 -5.06 18.09
CA SER A 43 5.35 -4.27 18.30
C SER A 43 6.09 -4.01 16.98
N GLU A 44 6.19 -5.02 16.11
CA GLU A 44 6.75 -4.87 14.76
C GLU A 44 5.97 -3.85 13.94
N ASP A 45 4.63 -3.97 13.93
CA ASP A 45 3.77 -3.05 13.18
C ASP A 45 3.94 -1.60 13.68
N ALA A 46 4.13 -1.41 14.99
CA ALA A 46 4.41 -0.10 15.58
C ALA A 46 5.78 0.46 15.18
N VAL A 47 6.83 -0.37 15.14
CA VAL A 47 8.17 0.04 14.69
C VAL A 47 8.15 0.43 13.22
N ILE A 48 7.52 -0.38 12.36
CA ILE A 48 7.40 -0.07 10.93
C ILE A 48 6.58 1.20 10.70
N SER A 49 5.47 1.39 11.43
CA SER A 49 4.67 2.62 11.35
C SER A 49 5.48 3.86 11.75
N ALA A 50 6.34 3.74 12.77
CA ALA A 50 7.24 4.81 13.15
C ALA A 50 8.27 5.12 12.06
N ILE A 51 8.85 4.09 11.41
CA ILE A 51 9.79 4.27 10.29
C ILE A 51 9.09 4.98 9.13
N ILE A 52 7.91 4.53 8.72
CA ILE A 52 7.11 5.17 7.65
C ILE A 52 6.89 6.65 7.97
N SER A 53 6.46 6.95 9.20
CA SER A 53 6.20 8.33 9.62
C SER A 53 7.49 9.17 9.62
N GLY A 54 8.61 8.61 10.05
CA GLY A 54 9.92 9.26 9.99
C GLY A 54 10.37 9.54 8.55
N LEU A 55 10.19 8.57 7.66
CA LEU A 55 10.50 8.69 6.23
C LEU A 55 9.69 9.79 5.55
N GLU A 56 8.40 9.91 5.88
CA GLU A 56 7.53 10.98 5.38
C GLU A 56 7.98 12.37 5.82
N ILE A 57 8.34 12.52 7.09
CA ILE A 57 8.89 13.78 7.62
C ILE A 57 10.20 14.12 6.92
N TYR A 58 11.12 13.14 6.83
CA TYR A 58 12.41 13.32 6.16
C TYR A 58 12.25 13.71 4.69
N ALA A 59 11.34 13.04 3.96
CA ALA A 59 11.05 13.34 2.57
C ALA A 59 10.49 14.76 2.39
N THR A 60 9.61 15.20 3.29
CA THR A 60 9.04 16.54 3.29
C THR A 60 10.10 17.62 3.56
N GLU A 61 11.02 17.36 4.49
CA GLU A 61 12.18 18.24 4.71
C GLU A 61 13.03 18.38 3.43
N LYS A 62 13.32 17.26 2.75
CA LYS A 62 14.09 17.29 1.51
C LYS A 62 13.35 17.94 0.35
N LEU A 63 12.02 17.88 0.33
CA LEU A 63 11.21 18.62 -0.63
C LEU A 63 11.40 20.14 -0.48
N ILE A 64 11.47 20.63 0.76
CA ILE A 64 11.69 22.06 1.04
C ILE A 64 13.13 22.46 0.65
N ASP A 65 14.12 21.63 0.99
CA ASP A 65 15.54 21.96 0.76
C ASP A 65 15.97 21.83 -0.70
N SER A 66 15.54 20.76 -1.36
CA SER A 66 16.06 20.33 -2.67
C SER A 66 15.00 20.36 -3.79
N GLY A 67 13.77 20.78 -3.46
CA GLY A 67 12.65 20.81 -4.40
C GLY A 67 12.12 19.43 -4.78
N ARG A 68 12.60 18.36 -4.14
CA ARG A 68 12.20 16.97 -4.41
C ARG A 68 12.20 16.13 -3.14
N ARG A 69 11.23 15.23 -3.02
CA ARG A 69 11.17 14.26 -1.94
C ARG A 69 12.23 13.18 -2.14
N TYR A 70 12.80 12.74 -1.02
CA TYR A 70 13.89 11.78 -1.01
C TYR A 70 13.83 10.95 0.27
N TRP A 71 13.89 9.62 0.17
CA TRP A 71 14.11 8.75 1.32
C TRP A 71 15.59 8.39 1.45
N PRO A 72 16.12 8.32 2.69
CA PRO A 72 17.53 8.03 2.94
C PRO A 72 17.91 6.62 2.50
N SER A 73 19.21 6.39 2.29
CA SER A 73 19.73 5.05 1.94
C SER A 73 19.44 3.99 3.01
N ASN A 74 19.43 4.38 4.28
CA ASN A 74 19.04 3.55 5.40
C ASN A 74 17.74 4.10 6.02
N PRO A 75 16.67 3.28 6.11
CA PRO A 75 15.37 3.74 6.61
C PRO A 75 15.40 4.18 8.08
N PHE A 76 16.33 3.64 8.88
CA PHE A 76 16.46 4.00 10.30
C PHE A 76 17.09 5.37 10.52
N ASP A 77 17.68 6.00 9.49
CA ASP A 77 18.26 7.33 9.61
C ASP A 77 17.21 8.45 9.57
N ALA A 78 15.99 8.14 9.13
CA ALA A 78 14.85 9.05 9.22
C ALA A 78 14.22 9.10 10.63
N LEU A 79 14.62 8.21 11.54
CA LEU A 79 14.09 8.14 12.89
C LEU A 79 14.91 8.99 13.87
N ALA A 80 14.24 9.81 14.66
CA ALA A 80 14.85 10.52 15.79
C ALA A 80 15.35 9.55 16.88
N LYS A 81 14.66 8.42 17.08
CA LYS A 81 15.05 7.35 18.00
C LYS A 81 14.93 6.00 17.31
N LYS A 82 16.06 5.31 17.17
CA LYS A 82 16.13 3.95 16.61
C LYS A 82 15.47 2.95 17.57
N PRO A 83 14.84 1.88 17.06
CA PRO A 83 14.18 0.89 17.91
C PRO A 83 15.20 0.16 18.80
N SER A 84 14.70 -0.39 19.91
CA SER A 84 15.52 -1.23 20.78
C SER A 84 16.00 -2.45 19.99
N GLY A 85 17.27 -2.83 20.15
CA GLY A 85 17.87 -3.93 19.40
C GLY A 85 18.28 -3.57 17.97
N TYR A 86 18.24 -2.28 17.57
CA TYR A 86 18.78 -1.89 16.27
C TYR A 86 20.30 -2.12 16.19
N ASP A 87 20.73 -2.99 15.28
CA ASP A 87 22.13 -3.18 14.91
C ASP A 87 22.49 -2.28 13.71
N THR A 88 23.62 -1.59 13.84
CA THR A 88 24.23 -0.78 12.77
C THR A 88 24.96 -1.60 11.72
N ASN A 89 25.15 -2.91 11.94
CA ASN A 89 25.78 -3.82 11.00
C ASN A 89 24.84 -4.07 9.80
N ASN A 90 24.91 -3.20 8.80
CA ASN A 90 24.02 -3.21 7.63
C ASN A 90 24.37 -4.29 6.59
N ASN A 91 25.26 -5.23 6.90
CA ASN A 91 25.80 -6.23 5.97
C ASN A 91 25.10 -7.60 6.09
N GLY A 92 24.18 -7.76 7.04
CA GLY A 92 23.49 -9.02 7.34
C GLY A 92 21.99 -8.82 7.55
N ASN A 93 21.26 -9.94 7.57
CA ASN A 93 19.91 -9.97 8.11
C ASN A 93 20.00 -10.17 9.62
N ALA A 94 18.96 -9.79 10.35
CA ALA A 94 18.86 -10.04 11.79
C ALA A 94 19.20 -11.50 12.13
N ASP A 95 20.12 -11.67 13.10
CA ASP A 95 20.67 -12.95 13.54
C ASP A 95 20.60 -13.16 15.05
N SER A 96 20.17 -12.14 15.78
CA SER A 96 20.05 -12.14 17.24
C SER A 96 18.61 -11.80 17.69
N ASP A 97 18.22 -12.30 18.87
CA ASP A 97 16.86 -12.09 19.40
C ASP A 97 16.54 -10.59 19.59
N ASN A 98 15.35 -10.19 19.14
CA ASN A 98 14.84 -8.82 19.14
C ASN A 98 15.66 -7.82 18.30
N GLU A 99 16.56 -8.31 17.45
CA GLU A 99 17.41 -7.45 16.63
C GLU A 99 16.61 -6.83 15.48
N TRP A 100 16.85 -5.55 15.21
CA TRP A 100 16.41 -4.86 14.00
C TRP A 100 17.63 -4.47 13.19
N THR A 101 17.67 -4.75 11.90
CA THR A 101 18.75 -4.26 11.04
C THR A 101 18.27 -3.97 9.62
N PHE A 102 19.01 -3.14 8.90
CA PHE A 102 18.78 -2.89 7.49
C PHE A 102 19.88 -3.54 6.65
N ASN A 103 19.51 -4.56 5.88
CA ASN A 103 20.43 -5.21 4.96
C ASN A 103 20.53 -4.38 3.67
N THR A 104 21.67 -3.70 3.48
CA THR A 104 21.89 -2.85 2.30
C THR A 104 22.01 -3.63 1.00
N SER A 105 22.43 -4.90 1.07
CA SER A 105 22.62 -5.75 -0.12
C SER A 105 21.28 -6.22 -0.68
N THR A 106 20.35 -6.59 0.19
CA THR A 106 19.01 -7.07 -0.22
C THR A 106 17.94 -5.97 -0.19
N LYS A 107 18.29 -4.77 0.30
CA LYS A 107 17.38 -3.64 0.53
C LYS A 107 16.17 -4.04 1.38
N ARG A 108 16.43 -4.65 2.53
CA ARG A 108 15.39 -5.17 3.43
C ARG A 108 15.61 -4.68 4.85
N ILE A 109 14.55 -4.19 5.46
CA ILE A 109 14.46 -4.09 6.92
C ILE A 109 14.20 -5.50 7.43
N THR A 110 14.95 -5.95 8.43
CA THR A 110 14.85 -7.31 8.96
C THR A 110 14.73 -7.29 10.47
N HIS A 111 13.97 -8.24 11.01
CA HIS A 111 13.76 -8.43 12.44
C HIS A 111 13.76 -9.91 12.80
N MET A 112 14.30 -10.25 13.97
CA MET A 112 14.24 -11.57 14.57
C MET A 112 13.52 -11.51 15.93
N ARG A 113 12.49 -12.31 16.11
CA ARG A 113 11.72 -12.43 17.36
C ARG A 113 12.45 -13.31 18.37
N GLN A 114 11.96 -13.35 19.61
CA GLN A 114 12.57 -14.15 20.68
C GLN A 114 12.42 -15.66 20.49
N ASP A 115 11.44 -16.10 19.69
CA ASP A 115 11.30 -17.50 19.28
C ASP A 115 12.25 -17.90 18.13
N GLY A 116 13.06 -16.96 17.65
CA GLY A 116 13.99 -17.11 16.53
C GLY A 116 13.35 -17.01 15.14
N SER A 117 12.04 -16.78 15.05
CA SER A 117 11.37 -16.49 13.78
C SER A 117 11.85 -15.14 13.24
N LYS A 118 12.01 -15.06 11.92
CA LYS A 118 12.52 -13.88 11.26
C LYS A 118 11.51 -13.33 10.26
N TYR A 119 11.46 -12.01 10.17
CA TYR A 119 10.60 -11.28 9.26
C TYR A 119 11.38 -10.16 8.57
N TYR A 120 10.97 -9.84 7.34
CA TYR A 120 11.53 -8.74 6.58
C TYR A 120 10.47 -7.90 5.89
N TRP A 121 10.86 -6.68 5.57
CA TRP A 121 10.10 -5.73 4.77
C TRP A 121 11.03 -5.21 3.67
N PRO A 122 10.65 -5.35 2.38
CA PRO A 122 11.37 -4.68 1.30
C PRO A 122 11.43 -3.18 1.54
N TYR A 123 12.54 -2.53 1.21
CA TYR A 123 12.69 -1.09 1.29
C TYR A 123 13.16 -0.54 -0.05
N ASP A 124 12.45 0.46 -0.57
CA ASP A 124 12.86 1.23 -1.72
C ASP A 124 13.40 2.58 -1.26
N ALA A 125 14.57 2.97 -1.75
CA ALA A 125 15.28 4.15 -1.29
C ALA A 125 15.49 5.13 -2.45
N GLY A 126 15.63 6.42 -2.12
CA GLY A 126 16.03 7.43 -3.10
C GLY A 126 14.91 8.39 -3.48
N ASN A 127 14.91 8.83 -4.74
CA ASN A 127 14.03 9.88 -5.22
C ASN A 127 12.61 9.36 -5.32
N ASN A 128 11.78 9.79 -4.37
CA ASN A 128 10.34 9.57 -4.45
C ASN A 128 9.78 10.78 -5.17
N ALA A 129 9.92 10.79 -6.50
CA ALA A 129 9.13 11.73 -7.26
C ALA A 129 7.68 11.42 -6.90
N GLU A 130 7.02 12.34 -6.19
CA GLU A 130 5.59 12.49 -6.36
C GLU A 130 5.42 12.61 -7.89
N SER A 131 4.92 11.57 -8.55
CA SER A 131 3.75 11.90 -9.35
C SER A 131 2.81 12.49 -8.32
N SER A 132 2.29 13.68 -8.57
CA SER A 132 1.16 14.19 -7.81
C SER A 132 -0.02 13.25 -8.07
N GLY A 133 0.04 12.05 -7.51
CA GLY A 133 -1.05 11.16 -7.31
C GLY A 133 -1.83 11.75 -6.16
N SER A 134 -2.68 12.72 -6.47
CA SER A 134 -4.01 12.58 -5.93
C SER A 134 -4.39 11.10 -6.13
N ASN A 135 -4.94 10.43 -5.11
CA ASN A 135 -5.61 9.15 -5.36
C ASN A 135 -6.92 9.42 -6.12
N ASN A 136 -6.85 10.21 -7.19
CA ASN A 136 -7.83 10.29 -8.23
C ASN A 136 -7.38 9.17 -9.18
N ASN A 137 -7.86 7.96 -8.88
CA ASN A 137 -7.85 6.78 -9.75
C ASN A 137 -8.60 7.03 -11.08
N CYS A 138 -8.57 8.25 -11.59
CA CYS A 138 -9.25 8.70 -12.77
C CYS A 138 -8.21 8.73 -13.89
N TRP A 139 -8.64 8.31 -15.06
CA TRP A 139 -7.82 8.36 -16.25
C TRP A 139 -7.40 9.82 -16.54
N SER A 140 -6.08 10.06 -16.59
CA SER A 140 -5.50 11.36 -16.91
C SER A 140 -4.83 11.35 -18.30
N GLY A 141 -5.33 10.50 -19.19
CA GLY A 141 -4.76 10.29 -20.51
C GLY A 141 -5.14 11.35 -21.53
N ASP A 142 -4.63 11.18 -22.75
CA ASP A 142 -4.84 12.10 -23.86
C ASP A 142 -6.02 11.65 -24.73
N PHE A 143 -7.07 12.48 -24.85
CA PHE A 143 -8.21 12.22 -25.72
C PHE A 143 -7.83 12.13 -27.21
N THR A 144 -6.64 12.56 -27.62
CA THR A 144 -6.17 12.44 -29.01
C THR A 144 -5.44 11.11 -29.29
N ASN A 145 -5.24 10.28 -28.27
CA ASN A 145 -4.66 8.95 -28.44
C ASN A 145 -5.77 7.90 -28.52
N HIS A 146 -6.00 7.35 -29.71
CA HIS A 146 -7.07 6.38 -29.94
C HIS A 146 -6.99 5.15 -29.02
N GLU A 147 -5.82 4.53 -28.91
CA GLU A 147 -5.66 3.28 -28.14
C GLU A 147 -5.94 3.52 -26.64
N GLU A 148 -5.43 4.64 -26.13
CA GLU A 148 -5.57 5.02 -24.73
C GLU A 148 -7.01 5.45 -24.39
N LEU A 149 -7.66 6.20 -25.26
CA LEU A 149 -9.05 6.63 -25.09
C LEU A 149 -10.01 5.45 -25.10
N MET A 150 -9.83 4.50 -26.04
CA MET A 150 -10.72 3.34 -26.14
C MET A 150 -10.57 2.41 -24.93
N ALA A 151 -9.36 2.23 -24.40
CA ALA A 151 -9.14 1.49 -23.15
C ALA A 151 -9.83 2.18 -21.96
N ALA A 152 -9.72 3.51 -21.86
CA ALA A 152 -10.36 4.26 -20.78
C ALA A 152 -11.90 4.24 -20.83
N LEU A 153 -12.47 4.20 -22.03
CA LEU A 153 -13.91 4.03 -22.24
C LEU A 153 -14.37 2.62 -21.83
N GLU A 154 -13.61 1.58 -22.18
CA GLU A 154 -13.92 0.19 -21.80
C GLU A 154 -13.87 -0.01 -20.29
N ASP A 155 -12.88 0.58 -19.63
CA ASP A 155 -12.69 0.51 -18.18
C ASP A 155 -13.63 1.47 -17.40
N GLY A 156 -14.44 2.27 -18.10
CA GLY A 156 -15.43 3.16 -17.49
C GLY A 156 -14.83 4.38 -16.79
N PHE A 157 -13.66 4.84 -17.22
CA PHE A 157 -13.02 6.06 -16.73
C PHE A 157 -13.36 7.30 -17.56
N VAL A 158 -13.98 7.12 -18.73
CA VAL A 158 -14.45 8.21 -19.59
C VAL A 158 -15.90 7.94 -19.95
N GLU A 159 -16.72 8.99 -19.91
CA GLU A 159 -18.10 8.92 -20.36
C GLU A 159 -18.43 10.08 -21.32
N ALA A 160 -19.35 9.83 -22.25
CA ALA A 160 -19.92 10.87 -23.08
C ALA A 160 -21.09 11.53 -22.36
N THR A 161 -21.05 12.85 -22.19
CA THR A 161 -22.06 13.58 -21.41
C THR A 161 -23.17 14.15 -22.28
N ARG A 162 -22.85 14.59 -23.51
CA ARG A 162 -23.81 15.16 -24.47
C ARG A 162 -23.30 15.11 -25.91
N SER A 163 -24.22 15.12 -26.87
CA SER A 163 -23.87 15.37 -28.27
C SER A 163 -23.51 16.85 -28.48
N ALA A 164 -22.52 17.09 -29.33
CA ALA A 164 -21.98 18.41 -29.61
C ALA A 164 -21.39 18.45 -31.01
N ASN A 165 -21.39 19.63 -31.63
CA ASN A 165 -20.79 19.88 -32.95
C ASN A 165 -19.61 20.87 -32.87
N SER A 166 -19.28 21.37 -31.68
CA SER A 166 -18.12 22.22 -31.43
C SER A 166 -17.77 22.25 -29.94
N GLU A 167 -16.53 22.62 -29.64
CA GLU A 167 -16.01 22.81 -28.28
C GLU A 167 -16.85 23.77 -27.43
N SER A 168 -17.40 24.82 -28.04
CA SER A 168 -18.24 25.80 -27.34
C SER A 168 -19.53 25.25 -26.72
N GLN A 169 -19.90 24.00 -27.05
CA GLN A 169 -21.09 23.34 -26.53
C GLN A 169 -20.79 22.42 -25.34
N CYS A 170 -19.51 22.24 -24.98
CA CYS A 170 -19.06 21.48 -23.83
C CYS A 170 -18.93 22.35 -22.58
N LEU A 171 -19.17 21.75 -21.42
CA LEU A 171 -19.05 22.42 -20.12
C LEU A 171 -17.59 22.48 -19.65
N ASP A 172 -17.34 23.30 -18.62
CA ASP A 172 -16.04 23.36 -17.95
C ASP A 172 -15.64 21.97 -17.43
N GLY A 173 -14.49 21.47 -17.90
CA GLY A 173 -13.97 20.14 -17.55
C GLY A 173 -14.34 19.02 -18.54
N GLU A 174 -15.12 19.30 -19.58
CA GLU A 174 -15.39 18.36 -20.67
C GLU A 174 -14.48 18.64 -21.88
N THR A 175 -14.16 17.60 -22.65
CA THR A 175 -13.38 17.70 -23.88
C THR A 175 -14.24 17.37 -25.09
N PHE A 176 -14.22 18.23 -26.12
CA PHE A 176 -14.92 17.96 -27.37
C PHE A 176 -14.19 16.89 -28.19
N PHE A 177 -14.93 15.86 -28.58
CA PHE A 177 -14.44 14.77 -29.39
C PHE A 177 -15.24 14.67 -30.70
N TRP A 178 -14.53 14.58 -31.83
CA TRP A 178 -15.10 14.53 -33.16
C TRP A 178 -14.70 13.23 -33.86
N CYS A 179 -15.70 12.45 -34.27
CA CYS A 179 -15.52 11.18 -34.97
C CYS A 179 -15.73 11.36 -36.47
N GLN A 180 -14.65 11.17 -37.24
CA GLN A 180 -14.70 11.29 -38.69
C GLN A 180 -13.67 10.36 -39.36
N GLN A 181 -13.15 10.77 -40.51
CA GLN A 181 -12.06 10.13 -41.22
C GLN A 181 -10.70 10.64 -40.66
N PRO A 182 -9.60 9.92 -40.92
CA PRO A 182 -8.27 10.38 -40.56
C PRO A 182 -7.97 11.76 -41.14
N GLY A 183 -7.31 12.61 -40.36
CA GLY A 183 -7.02 14.01 -40.67
C GLY A 183 -8.04 15.01 -40.11
N SER A 184 -9.24 14.54 -39.76
CA SER A 184 -10.31 15.37 -39.16
C SER A 184 -10.86 14.83 -37.85
N SER A 185 -10.70 13.53 -37.58
CA SER A 185 -11.02 12.95 -36.26
C SER A 185 -10.10 13.52 -35.17
N THR A 186 -10.62 13.72 -33.95
CA THR A 186 -9.85 14.27 -32.82
C THR A 186 -8.60 13.44 -32.49
N ASP A 187 -8.70 12.12 -32.62
CA ASP A 187 -7.63 11.14 -32.40
C ASP A 187 -6.99 10.61 -33.69
N ASN A 188 -7.34 11.22 -34.83
CA ASN A 188 -6.91 10.81 -36.17
C ASN A 188 -7.31 9.37 -36.58
N TYR A 189 -8.24 8.72 -35.87
CA TYR A 189 -8.75 7.38 -36.21
C TYR A 189 -9.82 7.44 -37.32
N ASP A 190 -9.97 6.34 -38.07
CA ASP A 190 -10.98 6.19 -39.13
C ASP A 190 -12.28 5.57 -38.60
N TYR A 191 -13.13 6.40 -37.99
CA TYR A 191 -14.44 5.95 -37.51
C TYR A 191 -15.43 5.62 -38.63
N CYS A 192 -15.23 6.21 -39.81
CA CYS A 192 -16.10 6.00 -40.97
C CYS A 192 -15.79 4.70 -41.71
N GLY A 193 -14.53 4.26 -41.70
CA GLY A 193 -14.10 2.96 -42.24
C GLY A 193 -14.28 1.79 -41.28
N ASN A 194 -14.34 2.04 -39.96
CA ASN A 194 -14.41 1.00 -38.93
C ASN A 194 -15.73 1.03 -38.13
N ASN A 195 -16.86 0.80 -38.81
CA ASN A 195 -18.19 0.56 -38.22
C ASN A 195 -18.76 1.66 -37.29
N GLY A 196 -18.19 2.86 -37.24
CA GLY A 196 -18.74 3.99 -36.46
C GLY A 196 -18.66 3.79 -34.94
N TYR A 197 -17.63 3.10 -34.42
CA TYR A 197 -17.39 2.92 -32.97
C TYR A 197 -16.87 4.20 -32.31
N CYS A 198 -17.64 5.27 -32.44
CA CYS A 198 -17.32 6.58 -31.89
C CYS A 198 -17.55 6.61 -30.36
N PRO A 199 -16.61 7.17 -29.58
CA PRO A 199 -16.75 7.38 -28.12
C PRO A 199 -18.03 8.08 -27.67
N VAL A 200 -18.66 8.86 -28.55
CA VAL A 200 -19.87 9.64 -28.23
C VAL A 200 -21.14 9.00 -28.78
N ASN A 201 -21.12 7.72 -29.15
CA ASN A 201 -22.30 7.02 -29.67
C ASN A 201 -23.47 7.00 -28.67
N ASP A 202 -23.19 6.85 -27.37
CA ASP A 202 -24.22 6.74 -26.33
C ASP A 202 -25.10 7.99 -26.24
N VAL A 203 -24.51 9.17 -26.49
CA VAL A 203 -25.22 10.46 -26.50
C VAL A 203 -25.81 10.82 -27.86
N ASN A 204 -25.44 10.10 -28.92
CA ASN A 204 -25.99 10.24 -30.28
C ASN A 204 -27.04 9.17 -30.61
N GLY A 205 -27.21 8.16 -29.75
CA GLY A 205 -28.27 7.15 -29.82
C GLY A 205 -28.09 6.05 -30.89
N ALA A 206 -27.01 6.10 -31.67
CA ALA A 206 -26.63 5.09 -32.66
C ALA A 206 -25.14 5.23 -33.01
N ALA A 207 -24.58 4.16 -33.59
CA ALA A 207 -23.25 4.22 -34.19
C ALA A 207 -23.22 5.26 -35.31
N CYS A 208 -22.35 6.26 -35.18
CA CYS A 208 -22.27 7.38 -36.10
C CYS A 208 -20.83 7.67 -36.56
N CYS A 209 -20.75 8.25 -37.76
CA CYS A 209 -19.55 8.83 -38.36
C CYS A 209 -19.97 10.24 -38.83
N TYR A 210 -19.09 11.24 -38.69
CA TYR A 210 -19.42 12.67 -38.72
C TYR A 210 -20.30 13.13 -37.55
N CYS A 211 -19.96 12.67 -36.35
CA CYS A 211 -20.66 13.07 -35.13
C CYS A 211 -19.66 13.48 -34.06
N GLY A 212 -20.11 14.33 -33.15
CA GLY A 212 -19.33 14.81 -32.02
C GLY A 212 -20.10 14.80 -30.72
N GLY A 213 -19.35 14.98 -29.65
CA GLY A 213 -19.87 15.00 -28.31
C GLY A 213 -18.81 15.47 -27.32
N CYS A 214 -19.24 15.66 -26.09
CA CYS A 214 -18.37 16.05 -24.99
C CYS A 214 -18.06 14.80 -24.16
N LEU A 215 -16.78 14.58 -23.91
CA LEU A 215 -16.27 13.52 -23.06
C LEU A 215 -15.80 14.11 -21.73
N VAL A 216 -16.04 13.39 -20.64
CA VAL A 216 -15.52 13.75 -19.32
C VAL A 216 -14.83 12.54 -18.70
N THR A 217 -13.76 12.80 -17.97
CA THR A 217 -13.16 11.77 -17.11
C THR A 217 -14.04 11.57 -15.88
N VAL A 218 -14.45 10.34 -15.65
CA VAL A 218 -15.10 9.90 -14.41
C VAL A 218 -14.13 9.12 -13.54
N CYS A 219 -14.24 9.37 -12.24
CA CYS A 219 -13.47 8.71 -11.21
C CYS A 219 -14.40 7.73 -10.49
N PRO A 220 -14.24 6.41 -10.63
CA PRO A 220 -15.01 5.49 -9.81
C PRO A 220 -14.59 5.68 -8.35
N GLU A 221 -15.50 6.13 -7.48
CA GLU A 221 -15.25 6.12 -6.03
C GLU A 221 -14.96 4.68 -5.60
N GLN A 222 -13.78 4.46 -5.00
CA GLN A 222 -13.43 3.20 -4.37
C GLN A 222 -14.39 2.99 -3.20
N ASN A 223 -15.48 2.25 -3.44
CA ASN A 223 -16.46 1.86 -2.43
C ASN A 223 -15.76 1.05 -1.33
N GLY A 224 -15.34 1.71 -0.24
CA GLY A 224 -15.37 1.17 1.11
C GLY A 224 -14.66 -0.16 1.42
N GLU A 225 -13.68 -0.62 0.63
CA GLU A 225 -12.82 -1.73 1.02
C GLU A 225 -11.47 -1.19 1.49
N SER A 226 -11.16 -1.43 2.76
CA SER A 226 -9.81 -1.34 3.30
C SER A 226 -8.93 -2.34 2.55
N GLN A 227 -8.38 -1.92 1.41
CA GLN A 227 -7.42 -2.70 0.63
C GLN A 227 -6.17 -2.87 1.50
N GLY A 228 -5.97 -4.12 1.91
CA GLY A 228 -4.84 -4.54 2.72
C GLY A 228 -3.51 -4.20 2.05
N ILE A 229 -2.51 -4.06 2.90
CA ILE A 229 -1.10 -3.97 2.57
C ILE A 229 -0.75 -5.04 1.51
N GLY A 230 -0.62 -4.63 0.24
CA GLY A 230 -0.38 -5.56 -0.86
C GLY A 230 -0.06 -4.90 -2.21
N SER A 231 1.23 -5.01 -2.56
CA SER A 231 1.73 -5.32 -3.91
C SER A 231 2.02 -4.20 -4.93
N ASN A 232 3.32 -4.07 -5.18
CA ASN A 232 4.02 -3.91 -6.47
C ASN A 232 4.24 -2.52 -7.09
N SER A 233 5.56 -2.28 -7.28
CA SER A 233 6.26 -1.63 -8.39
C SER A 233 5.65 -0.36 -9.00
N ASN A 234 6.34 0.76 -8.74
CA ASN A 234 6.22 2.09 -9.38
C ASN A 234 5.07 2.99 -8.92
N SER A 235 4.42 2.69 -7.80
CA SER A 235 3.56 3.65 -7.11
C SER A 235 4.30 4.27 -5.92
N VAL A 236 4.08 5.57 -5.72
CA VAL A 236 4.58 6.37 -4.59
C VAL A 236 4.00 5.77 -3.29
N GLY A 237 4.63 4.73 -2.76
CA GLY A 237 4.25 4.05 -1.52
C GLY A 237 4.93 4.63 -0.29
N SER A 238 4.86 3.96 0.85
CA SER A 238 5.59 4.34 2.08
C SER A 238 7.08 3.96 2.07
N GLY A 239 7.60 3.52 0.92
CA GLY A 239 8.95 3.00 0.74
C GLY A 239 9.21 1.65 1.37
N ILE A 240 8.24 1.12 2.12
CA ILE A 240 8.35 -0.12 2.85
C ILE A 240 7.26 -1.07 2.35
N GLY A 241 7.67 -2.26 1.92
CA GLY A 241 6.78 -3.34 1.47
C GLY A 241 6.12 -4.10 2.62
N SER A 242 5.37 -5.15 2.31
CA SER A 242 4.65 -5.94 3.31
C SER A 242 5.59 -6.81 4.17
N ARG A 243 5.16 -7.10 5.41
CA ARG A 243 5.84 -8.06 6.28
C ARG A 243 5.85 -9.43 5.62
N THR A 244 7.03 -10.00 5.43
CA THR A 244 7.24 -11.32 4.86
C THR A 244 8.11 -12.15 5.78
N ALA A 245 7.75 -13.42 6.01
CA ALA A 245 8.62 -14.34 6.74
C ALA A 245 9.83 -14.74 5.86
N PHE A 246 10.96 -15.06 6.49
CA PHE A 246 12.13 -15.58 5.77
C PHE A 246 11.87 -16.94 5.10
#